data_AF-A0A963Q2J0-F1
#
_entry.id   AF-A0A963Q2J0-F1
#
_cell.length_a   1.000
_cell.length_b   1.000
_cell.length_c   1.000
_cell.angle_alpha   90.00
_cell.angle_beta   90.00
_cell.angle_gamma   90.00
#
_symmetry.space_group_name_H-M   'P 1'
#
loop_
_entity.id
_entity.type
_entity.pdbx_description
1 polymer ?
#
loop_
_entity_poly.entity_id
_entity_poly.type
_entity_poly.pdbx_seq_one_letter_code
_entity_poly.pdbx_strand_id
1 'polypeptide(L)'
;YRVHEGPTPEKLDLLQGYLKAMGLGYSLSEDPHPREFQRIAEATQERPDAEQIHMMLLRSMSQAIYTPVNSGHFGLAFEAYTHFTSPIRRYPDLLVHRVIKAILDGHKYQLPKLPTPGEAHEKLSKRLQKNSAARNRGNDQRPVRHTAELQAWEAAGLHCSANERRADEASRDVEAWLKCKYMREHLGEEYSGTVSGVASFGLFVTLQELYVEGLVHITELGGEYFRFDELRQELRGERTGIRYAIGTKVRVQVSRVDLDARKIDFRLVDEDGALLARALRDKGMAPSPAKAAKKAARKQRQGDEAGAAAALQARQGGKAAKIARHAQGARKPGDKSAKKGRSRR
;
A
#
# COMPACT_ATOMS: atom_id res chain seq x y z
N TYR A 1 -31.89 -3.36 9.31
CA TYR A 1 -30.65 -3.19 10.08
C TYR A 1 -29.47 -2.94 9.15
N ARG A 2 -28.43 -2.28 9.67
CA ARG A 2 -27.11 -2.21 9.06
C ARG A 2 -26.24 -3.21 9.82
N VAL A 3 -25.99 -4.36 9.21
CA VAL A 3 -25.30 -5.48 9.82
C VAL A 3 -23.87 -5.54 9.33
N HIS A 4 -22.95 -5.82 10.24
CA HIS A 4 -21.57 -6.13 9.93
C HIS A 4 -21.24 -7.42 10.66
N GLU A 5 -21.20 -8.52 9.92
CA GLU A 5 -20.86 -9.82 10.47
C GLU A 5 -19.39 -9.87 10.87
N GLY A 6 -19.02 -10.85 11.69
CA GLY A 6 -17.63 -11.14 11.99
C GLY A 6 -16.84 -11.53 10.73
N PRO A 7 -15.51 -11.61 10.84
CA PRO A 7 -14.65 -12.21 9.81
C PRO A 7 -15.11 -13.62 9.42
N THR A 8 -14.93 -14.00 8.15
CA THR A 8 -15.20 -15.38 7.71
C THR A 8 -14.13 -16.34 8.26
N PRO A 9 -14.43 -17.64 8.42
CA PRO A 9 -13.44 -18.62 8.89
C PRO A 9 -12.13 -18.60 8.09
N GLU A 10 -12.22 -18.54 6.76
CA GLU A 10 -11.05 -18.43 5.87
C GLU A 10 -10.19 -17.20 6.17
N LYS A 11 -10.83 -16.04 6.43
CA LYS A 11 -10.12 -14.81 6.77
C LYS A 11 -9.52 -14.84 8.17
N LEU A 12 -10.17 -15.54 9.10
CA LEU A 12 -9.63 -15.78 10.45
C LEU A 12 -8.41 -16.68 10.40
N ASP A 13 -8.46 -17.77 9.65
CA ASP A 13 -7.33 -18.69 9.49
C ASP A 13 -6.11 -17.97 8.90
N LEU A 14 -6.33 -17.13 7.87
CA LEU A 14 -5.29 -16.29 7.29
C LEU A 14 -4.71 -15.31 8.32
N LEU A 15 -5.57 -14.64 9.09
CA LEU A 15 -5.14 -13.70 10.14
C LEU A 15 -4.36 -14.41 11.25
N GLN A 16 -4.83 -15.56 11.73
CA GLN A 16 -4.13 -16.35 12.74
C GLN A 16 -2.78 -16.86 12.24
N GLY A 17 -2.73 -17.34 10.99
CA GLY A 17 -1.50 -17.74 10.32
C GLY A 17 -0.50 -16.58 10.24
N TYR A 18 -0.97 -15.39 9.87
CA TYR A 18 -0.17 -14.17 9.82
C TYR A 18 0.37 -13.78 11.21
N LEU A 19 -0.49 -13.72 12.24
CA LEU A 19 -0.09 -13.39 13.62
C LEU A 19 0.97 -14.36 14.14
N LYS A 20 0.78 -15.67 13.91
CA LYS A 20 1.74 -16.72 14.26
C LYS A 20 3.06 -16.56 13.52
N ALA A 21 3.03 -16.26 12.22
CA ALA A 21 4.22 -16.07 11.39
C ALA A 21 5.04 -14.84 11.81
N MET A 22 4.39 -13.82 12.40
CA MET A 22 4.99 -12.64 13.00
C MET A 22 5.48 -12.85 14.44
N GLY A 23 5.27 -14.05 15.01
CA GLY A 23 5.63 -14.37 16.38
C GLY A 23 4.76 -13.67 17.43
N LEU A 24 3.60 -13.16 17.01
CA LEU A 24 2.60 -12.57 17.90
C LEU A 24 1.79 -13.74 18.47
N GLY A 25 2.06 -14.11 19.73
CA GLY A 25 1.39 -15.23 20.43
C GLY A 25 -0.09 -14.98 20.75
N TYR A 26 -0.80 -14.21 19.94
CA TYR A 26 -2.24 -13.98 20.08
C TYR A 26 -3.00 -15.04 19.30
N SER A 27 -3.89 -15.74 20.00
CA SER A 27 -4.89 -16.62 19.41
C SER A 27 -6.25 -15.91 19.44
N LEU A 28 -6.93 -15.90 18.30
CA LEU A 28 -8.34 -15.49 18.23
C LEU A 28 -9.22 -16.70 18.49
N SER A 29 -10.37 -16.49 19.14
CA SER A 29 -11.38 -17.54 19.26
C SER A 29 -12.04 -17.87 17.89
N GLU A 30 -12.76 -18.99 17.81
CA GLU A 30 -13.45 -19.40 16.57
C GLU A 30 -14.55 -18.41 16.16
N ASP A 31 -15.23 -17.81 17.15
CA ASP A 31 -16.18 -16.71 16.97
C ASP A 31 -15.67 -15.48 17.74
N PRO A 32 -14.74 -14.71 17.14
CA PRO A 32 -14.04 -13.67 17.85
C PRO A 32 -14.99 -12.56 18.30
N HIS A 33 -14.75 -12.02 19.50
CA HIS A 33 -15.42 -10.79 19.92
C HIS A 33 -14.65 -9.55 19.40
N PRO A 34 -15.31 -8.43 19.06
CA PRO A 34 -14.62 -7.19 18.64
C PRO A 34 -13.52 -6.70 19.61
N ARG A 35 -13.67 -7.00 20.90
CA ARG A 35 -12.67 -6.69 21.95
C ARG A 35 -11.36 -7.44 21.77
N GLU A 36 -11.37 -8.64 21.20
CA GLU A 36 -10.14 -9.40 20.91
C GLU A 36 -9.32 -8.69 19.82
N PHE A 37 -9.99 -8.18 18.78
CA PHE A 37 -9.37 -7.39 17.72
C PHE A 37 -8.79 -6.09 18.26
N GLN A 38 -9.55 -5.39 19.11
CA GLN A 38 -9.09 -4.17 19.76
C GLN A 38 -7.85 -4.42 20.64
N ARG A 39 -7.85 -5.49 21.43
CA ARG A 39 -6.71 -5.87 22.27
C ARG A 39 -5.44 -6.09 21.46
N ILE A 40 -5.53 -6.76 20.31
CA ILE A 40 -4.39 -6.97 19.42
C ILE A 40 -3.91 -5.63 18.84
N ALA A 41 -4.83 -4.77 18.40
CA ALA A 41 -4.48 -3.45 17.85
C ALA A 41 -3.76 -2.57 18.89
N GLU A 42 -4.28 -2.50 20.11
CA GLU A 42 -3.67 -1.73 21.21
C GLU A 42 -2.31 -2.30 21.61
N ALA A 43 -2.21 -3.63 21.77
CA ALA A 43 -0.96 -4.27 22.18
C ALA A 43 0.15 -4.21 21.13
N THR A 44 -0.18 -3.96 19.86
CA THR A 44 0.77 -3.89 18.75
C THR A 44 1.07 -2.47 18.28
N GLN A 45 0.44 -1.45 18.89
CA GLN A 45 0.51 -0.06 18.45
C GLN A 45 1.93 0.53 18.42
N GLU A 46 2.79 0.17 19.37
CA GLU A 46 4.16 0.70 19.47
C GLU A 46 5.18 -0.06 18.60
N ARG A 47 4.75 -1.13 17.92
CA ARG A 47 5.66 -1.95 17.13
C ARG A 47 5.99 -1.29 15.79
N PRO A 48 7.19 -1.54 15.23
CA PRO A 48 7.55 -1.02 13.90
C PRO A 48 6.68 -1.57 12.75
N ASP A 49 5.97 -2.68 12.97
CA ASP A 49 5.07 -3.36 12.03
C ASP A 49 3.58 -3.13 12.37
N ALA A 50 3.26 -2.15 13.23
CA ALA A 50 1.89 -1.86 13.67
C ALA A 50 0.92 -1.59 12.50
N GLU A 51 1.34 -0.80 11.51
CA GLU A 51 0.53 -0.49 10.32
C GLU A 51 0.15 -1.77 9.55
N GLN A 52 1.10 -2.71 9.43
CA GLN A 52 0.88 -3.97 8.74
C GLN A 52 -0.13 -4.84 9.49
N ILE A 53 0.03 -4.96 10.80
CA ILE A 53 -0.87 -5.74 11.67
C ILE A 53 -2.28 -5.14 11.62
N HIS A 54 -2.39 -3.82 11.77
CA HIS A 54 -3.67 -3.12 11.73
C HIS A 54 -4.38 -3.32 10.39
N MET A 55 -3.65 -3.27 9.28
CA MET A 55 -4.22 -3.51 7.95
C MET A 55 -4.70 -4.95 7.78
N MET A 56 -4.00 -5.94 8.31
CA MET A 56 -4.45 -7.33 8.30
C MET A 56 -5.72 -7.54 9.12
N LEU A 57 -5.82 -6.91 10.29
CA LEU A 57 -7.04 -6.92 11.10
C LEU A 57 -8.22 -6.36 10.29
N LEU A 58 -8.06 -5.19 9.65
CA LEU A 58 -9.12 -4.56 8.85
C LEU A 58 -9.51 -5.41 7.63
N ARG A 59 -8.55 -6.00 6.92
CA ARG A 59 -8.83 -6.84 5.73
C ARG A 59 -9.55 -8.14 6.08
N SER A 60 -9.35 -8.66 7.28
CA SER A 60 -10.05 -9.84 7.78
C SER A 60 -11.54 -9.57 8.04
N MET A 61 -11.94 -8.31 8.24
CA MET A 61 -13.34 -7.96 8.50
C MET A 61 -14.22 -8.17 7.25
N SER A 62 -15.50 -8.46 7.51
CA SER A 62 -16.53 -8.58 6.48
C SER A 62 -17.08 -7.21 6.10
N GLN A 63 -17.63 -7.08 4.89
CA GLN A 63 -18.29 -5.83 4.49
C GLN A 63 -19.67 -5.73 5.17
N ALA A 64 -20.03 -4.53 5.62
CA ALA A 64 -21.35 -4.28 6.18
C ALA A 64 -22.43 -4.25 5.08
N ILE A 65 -23.64 -4.71 5.40
CA ILE A 65 -24.77 -4.84 4.47
C ILE A 65 -26.09 -4.39 5.12
N TYR A 66 -27.08 -4.09 4.28
CA TYR A 66 -28.46 -3.89 4.73
C TYR A 66 -29.24 -5.20 4.67
N THR A 67 -29.86 -5.58 5.78
CA THR A 67 -30.70 -6.78 5.91
C THR A 67 -31.83 -6.55 6.92
N PRO A 68 -33.02 -7.19 6.75
CA PRO A 68 -34.07 -7.16 7.75
C PRO A 68 -33.76 -7.98 9.01
N VAL A 69 -32.83 -8.94 8.93
CA VAL A 69 -32.42 -9.77 10.07
C VAL A 69 -31.34 -9.04 10.86
N ASN A 70 -31.51 -8.92 12.17
CA ASN A 70 -30.47 -8.37 13.02
C ASN A 70 -29.43 -9.46 13.37
N SER A 71 -28.17 -9.20 13.03
CA SER A 71 -27.03 -10.04 13.43
C SER A 71 -25.93 -9.21 14.13
N GLY A 72 -26.28 -8.00 14.60
CA GLY A 72 -25.32 -7.07 15.20
C GLY A 72 -24.40 -6.36 14.20
N HIS A 73 -23.50 -5.56 14.75
CA HIS A 73 -22.51 -4.80 14.00
C HIS A 73 -21.13 -4.95 14.64
N PHE A 74 -20.39 -5.98 14.20
CA PHE A 74 -19.08 -6.36 14.75
C PHE A 74 -18.10 -5.18 14.82
N GLY A 75 -17.91 -4.43 13.73
CA GLY A 75 -16.96 -3.31 13.70
C GLY A 75 -17.29 -2.13 14.62
N LEU A 76 -18.53 -2.04 15.14
CA LEU A 76 -18.95 -1.01 16.09
C LEU A 76 -19.25 -1.59 17.49
N ALA A 77 -19.13 -2.90 17.66
CA ALA A 77 -19.50 -3.62 18.88
C ALA A 77 -20.94 -3.33 19.38
N PHE A 78 -21.92 -3.18 18.48
CA PHE A 78 -23.34 -3.04 18.83
C PHE A 78 -24.13 -4.32 18.54
N GLU A 79 -25.03 -4.70 19.44
CA GLU A 79 -25.97 -5.83 19.28
C GLU A 79 -27.04 -5.56 18.21
N ALA A 80 -27.45 -4.30 18.04
CA ALA A 80 -28.39 -3.87 17.04
C ALA A 80 -27.99 -2.49 16.52
N TYR A 81 -27.87 -2.37 15.20
CA TYR A 81 -27.53 -1.10 14.58
C TYR A 81 -28.30 -0.92 13.27
N THR A 82 -28.70 0.32 12.98
CA THR A 82 -29.32 0.68 11.71
C THR A 82 -29.03 2.14 11.40
N HIS A 83 -28.92 2.46 10.10
CA HIS A 83 -28.87 3.85 9.68
C HIS A 83 -30.25 4.50 9.78
N PHE A 84 -30.28 5.73 10.29
CA PHE A 84 -31.50 6.51 10.49
C PHE A 84 -31.29 8.02 10.22
N THR A 85 -30.08 8.53 10.41
CA THR A 85 -29.78 9.97 10.47
C THR A 85 -29.61 10.67 9.12
N SER A 86 -29.74 9.99 7.98
CA SER A 86 -29.51 10.61 6.65
C SER A 86 -30.50 10.16 5.57
N PRO A 87 -31.82 10.34 5.77
CA PRO A 87 -32.87 9.91 4.82
C PRO A 87 -32.81 10.60 3.45
N ILE A 88 -32.19 11.78 3.35
CA ILE A 88 -32.05 12.52 2.10
C ILE A 88 -31.09 11.82 1.12
N ARG A 89 -30.05 11.17 1.63
CA ARG A 89 -28.96 10.59 0.82
C ARG A 89 -28.83 9.07 0.95
N ARG A 90 -29.64 8.44 1.79
CA ARG A 90 -29.67 6.98 1.99
C ARG A 90 -31.11 6.50 2.04
N TYR A 91 -31.49 5.70 1.06
CA TYR A 91 -32.83 5.11 0.98
C TYR A 91 -33.19 4.19 2.17
N PRO A 92 -32.25 3.40 2.74
CA PRO A 92 -32.53 2.63 3.96
C PRO A 92 -33.02 3.48 5.14
N ASP A 93 -32.42 4.65 5.39
CA ASP A 93 -32.84 5.56 6.44
C ASP A 93 -34.28 6.04 6.21
N LEU A 94 -34.65 6.36 4.97
CA LEU A 94 -36.01 6.76 4.63
C LEU A 94 -37.03 5.63 4.88
N LEU A 95 -36.67 4.37 4.62
CA LEU A 95 -37.52 3.23 4.98
C LEU A 95 -37.67 3.09 6.49
N VAL A 96 -36.58 3.27 7.25
CA VAL A 96 -36.62 3.24 8.72
C VAL A 96 -37.52 4.35 9.26
N HIS A 97 -37.45 5.57 8.72
CA HIS A 97 -38.36 6.67 9.09
C HIS A 97 -39.83 6.31 8.87
N ARG A 98 -40.16 5.69 7.71
CA ARG A 98 -41.53 5.24 7.41
C ARG A 98 -42.00 4.13 8.35
N VAL A 99 -41.12 3.18 8.67
CA VAL A 99 -41.42 2.10 9.62
C VAL A 99 -41.69 2.66 11.02
N ILE A 100 -40.83 3.57 11.51
CA ILE A 100 -41.01 4.21 12.82
C ILE A 100 -42.35 4.98 12.84
N LYS A 101 -42.65 5.75 11.80
CA LYS A 101 -43.91 6.49 11.72
C LYS A 101 -45.13 5.56 11.76
N ALA A 102 -45.12 4.47 10.99
CA ALA A 102 -46.22 3.50 11.01
C ALA A 102 -46.41 2.85 12.40
N ILE A 103 -45.31 2.52 13.08
CA ILE A 103 -45.36 1.97 14.45
C ILE A 103 -45.98 2.99 15.42
N LEU A 104 -45.61 4.27 15.33
CA LEU A 104 -46.20 5.34 16.14
C LEU A 104 -47.69 5.54 15.83
N ASP A 105 -48.09 5.34 14.58
CA ASP A 105 -49.48 5.37 14.11
C ASP A 105 -50.23 4.03 14.37
N GLY A 106 -49.64 3.09 15.11
CA GLY A 106 -50.28 1.85 15.54
C GLY A 106 -50.50 0.78 14.45
N HIS A 107 -49.81 0.88 13.31
CA HIS A 107 -49.94 -0.10 12.22
C HIS A 107 -48.58 -0.58 11.68
N LYS A 108 -48.60 -1.69 10.95
CA LYS A 108 -47.39 -2.24 10.34
C LYS A 108 -47.14 -1.61 8.98
N TYR A 109 -45.97 -1.01 8.78
CA TYR A 109 -45.58 -0.49 7.48
C TYR A 109 -45.47 -1.63 6.45
N GLN A 110 -46.16 -1.48 5.33
CA GLN A 110 -46.05 -2.38 4.19
C GLN A 110 -45.14 -1.76 3.14
N LEU A 111 -44.12 -2.50 2.73
CA LEU A 111 -43.24 -2.07 1.66
C LEU A 111 -44.08 -1.95 0.38
N PRO A 112 -43.99 -0.85 -0.38
CA PRO A 112 -44.65 -0.76 -1.67
C PRO A 112 -44.15 -1.88 -2.57
N LYS A 113 -45.00 -2.35 -3.50
CA LYS A 113 -44.58 -3.29 -4.55
C LYS A 113 -43.46 -2.62 -5.35
N LEU A 114 -42.22 -2.94 -5.01
CA LEU A 114 -41.07 -2.52 -5.78
C LEU A 114 -41.23 -3.15 -7.18
N PRO A 115 -41.00 -2.39 -8.28
CA PRO A 115 -40.94 -3.01 -9.59
C PRO A 115 -39.92 -4.13 -9.50
N THR A 116 -40.34 -5.35 -9.84
CA THR A 116 -39.53 -6.56 -9.70
C THR A 116 -38.16 -6.29 -10.31
N PRO A 117 -37.08 -6.24 -9.51
CA PRO A 117 -35.77 -5.98 -10.05
C PRO A 117 -35.38 -7.21 -10.86
N GLY A 118 -35.43 -7.11 -12.21
CA GLY A 118 -34.86 -8.11 -13.10
C GLY A 118 -33.42 -8.45 -12.72
N GLU A 119 -32.91 -9.61 -13.11
CA GLU A 119 -31.60 -10.23 -12.76
C GLU A 119 -31.22 -10.33 -11.27
N ALA A 120 -31.48 -9.32 -10.43
CA ALA A 120 -31.15 -9.27 -9.02
C ALA A 120 -32.00 -10.24 -8.19
N HIS A 121 -33.28 -10.44 -8.53
CA HIS A 121 -34.10 -11.52 -7.96
C HIS A 121 -33.60 -12.90 -8.39
N GLU A 122 -33.10 -13.06 -9.61
CA GLU A 122 -32.56 -14.34 -10.09
C GLU A 122 -31.21 -14.65 -9.44
N LYS A 123 -30.38 -13.62 -9.21
CA LYS A 123 -29.14 -13.72 -8.43
C LYS A 123 -29.43 -13.95 -6.94
N LEU A 124 -30.47 -13.34 -6.38
CA LEU A 124 -30.94 -13.58 -5.01
C LEU A 124 -31.49 -15.00 -4.83
N SER A 125 -32.33 -15.48 -5.75
CA SER A 125 -32.86 -16.85 -5.71
C SER A 125 -31.74 -17.89 -5.86
N LYS A 126 -30.78 -17.67 -6.77
CA LYS A 126 -29.58 -18.51 -6.91
C LYS A 126 -28.69 -18.47 -5.66
N ARG A 127 -28.51 -17.31 -5.01
CA ARG A 127 -27.73 -17.19 -3.76
C ARG A 127 -28.44 -17.83 -2.56
N LEU A 128 -29.74 -17.63 -2.41
CA LEU A 128 -30.54 -18.25 -1.35
C LEU A 128 -30.54 -19.79 -1.50
N GLN A 129 -30.66 -20.31 -2.71
CA GLN A 129 -30.53 -21.75 -3.02
C GLN A 129 -29.13 -22.30 -2.70
N LYS A 130 -28.07 -21.55 -3.02
CA LYS A 130 -26.68 -21.94 -2.72
C LYS A 130 -26.38 -21.91 -1.22
N ASN A 131 -26.89 -20.91 -0.50
CA ASN A 131 -26.72 -20.77 0.95
C ASN A 131 -27.55 -21.80 1.74
N SER A 132 -28.72 -22.21 1.25
CA SER A 132 -29.46 -23.33 1.85
C SER A 132 -28.75 -24.68 1.67
N ALA A 133 -28.02 -24.87 0.57
CA ALA A 133 -27.24 -26.10 0.33
C ALA A 133 -25.96 -26.15 1.19
N ALA A 134 -25.35 -25.01 1.49
CA ALA A 134 -24.15 -24.93 2.34
C ALA A 134 -24.43 -25.01 3.85
N ARG A 135 -25.65 -24.67 4.30
CA ARG A 135 -26.04 -24.67 5.73
C ARG A 135 -26.47 -26.02 6.29
N ASN A 136 -26.57 -27.07 5.47
CA ASN A 136 -27.02 -28.40 5.91
C ASN A 136 -25.89 -29.31 6.45
N ARG A 137 -24.99 -28.74 7.25
CA ARG A 137 -24.11 -29.51 8.14
C ARG A 137 -24.07 -28.83 9.51
N GLY A 138 -25.05 -29.20 10.34
CA GLY A 138 -25.00 -28.99 11.79
C GLY A 138 -25.52 -27.65 12.29
N ASN A 139 -26.83 -27.40 12.22
CA ASN A 139 -27.49 -26.72 13.33
C ASN A 139 -29.00 -27.00 13.34
N ASP A 140 -29.51 -27.34 14.52
CA ASP A 140 -30.90 -27.72 14.79
C ASP A 140 -31.80 -26.46 14.92
N GLN A 141 -31.67 -25.53 13.96
CA GLN A 141 -32.51 -24.34 13.90
C GLN A 141 -33.67 -24.59 12.95
N ARG A 142 -34.89 -24.61 13.50
CA ARG A 142 -36.15 -24.70 12.74
C ARG A 142 -36.12 -23.71 11.57
N PRO A 143 -36.45 -24.14 10.35
CA PRO A 143 -36.43 -23.26 9.18
C PRO A 143 -37.39 -22.09 9.42
N VAL A 144 -36.84 -20.87 9.48
CA VAL A 144 -37.65 -19.65 9.54
C VAL A 144 -38.48 -19.62 8.27
N ARG A 145 -39.81 -19.71 8.38
CA ARG A 145 -40.72 -19.55 7.24
C ARG A 145 -40.53 -18.14 6.68
N HIS A 146 -39.85 -18.01 5.55
CA HIS A 146 -39.71 -16.73 4.85
C HIS A 146 -41.09 -16.29 4.35
N THR A 147 -41.74 -15.40 5.10
CA THR A 147 -42.98 -14.76 4.64
C THR A 147 -42.68 -13.90 3.41
N ALA A 148 -43.67 -13.71 2.53
CA ALA A 148 -43.52 -12.85 1.35
C ALA A 148 -43.05 -11.43 1.71
N GLU A 149 -43.44 -10.95 2.90
CA GLU A 149 -42.99 -9.69 3.46
C GLU A 149 -41.48 -9.71 3.79
N LEU A 150 -40.98 -10.75 4.47
CA LEU A 150 -39.56 -10.86 4.79
C LEU A 150 -38.71 -10.89 3.52
N GLN A 151 -39.15 -11.63 2.50
CA GLN A 151 -38.49 -11.68 1.19
C GLN A 151 -38.44 -10.30 0.52
N ALA A 152 -39.51 -9.50 0.62
CA ALA A 152 -39.54 -8.15 0.09
C ALA A 152 -38.51 -7.24 0.77
N TRP A 153 -38.36 -7.35 2.09
CA TRP A 153 -37.35 -6.62 2.84
C TRP A 153 -35.92 -7.09 2.57
N GLU A 154 -35.70 -8.39 2.41
CA GLU A 154 -34.40 -8.95 1.99
C GLU A 154 -33.99 -8.42 0.61
N ALA A 155 -34.93 -8.39 -0.33
CA ALA A 155 -34.70 -7.83 -1.66
C ALA A 155 -34.38 -6.34 -1.62
N ALA A 156 -35.09 -5.56 -0.80
CA ALA A 156 -34.78 -4.14 -0.58
C ALA A 156 -33.38 -3.93 0.03
N GLY A 157 -33.00 -4.77 1.00
CA GLY A 157 -31.67 -4.75 1.62
C GLY A 157 -30.56 -5.07 0.61
N LEU A 158 -30.74 -6.09 -0.22
CA LEU A 158 -29.81 -6.45 -1.29
C LEU A 158 -29.66 -5.29 -2.29
N HIS A 159 -30.76 -4.72 -2.74
CA HIS A 159 -30.77 -3.60 -3.69
C HIS A 159 -30.05 -2.37 -3.13
N CYS A 160 -30.33 -2.00 -1.87
CA CYS A 160 -29.65 -0.87 -1.23
C CYS A 160 -28.15 -1.12 -1.08
N SER A 161 -27.75 -2.33 -0.67
CA SER A 161 -26.34 -2.69 -0.52
C SER A 161 -25.61 -2.75 -1.88
N ALA A 162 -26.29 -3.19 -2.94
CA ALA A 162 -25.72 -3.22 -4.28
C ALA A 162 -25.52 -1.80 -4.84
N ASN A 163 -26.48 -0.90 -4.61
CA ASN A 163 -26.36 0.49 -5.04
C ASN A 163 -25.30 1.27 -4.26
N GLU A 164 -25.12 0.97 -2.97
CA GLU A 164 -24.00 1.48 -2.17
C GLU A 164 -22.66 1.09 -2.80
N ARG A 165 -22.44 -0.20 -3.08
CA ARG A 165 -21.20 -0.66 -3.73
C ARG A 165 -21.00 -0.04 -5.11
N ARG A 166 -22.05 0.04 -5.92
CA ARG A 166 -22.00 0.66 -7.26
C ARG A 166 -21.60 2.13 -7.17
N ALA A 167 -22.12 2.86 -6.18
CA ALA A 167 -21.76 4.27 -5.98
C ALA A 167 -20.30 4.42 -5.53
N ASP A 168 -19.83 3.55 -4.63
CA ASP A 168 -18.42 3.53 -4.20
C ASP A 168 -17.47 3.19 -5.35
N GLU A 169 -17.80 2.17 -6.16
CA GLU A 169 -17.03 1.78 -7.34
C GLU A 169 -16.94 2.92 -8.36
N ALA A 170 -18.06 3.55 -8.70
CA ALA A 170 -18.07 4.70 -9.60
C ALA A 170 -17.23 5.87 -9.07
N SER A 171 -17.30 6.14 -7.75
CA SER A 171 -16.50 7.21 -7.13
C SER A 171 -15.01 6.90 -7.17
N ARG A 172 -14.62 5.66 -6.84
CA ARG A 172 -13.22 5.19 -6.95
C ARG A 172 -12.70 5.27 -8.38
N ASP A 173 -13.53 4.94 -9.36
CA ASP A 173 -13.18 5.01 -10.78
C ASP A 173 -12.85 6.43 -11.23
N VAL A 174 -13.66 7.41 -10.85
CA VAL A 174 -13.40 8.82 -11.15
C VAL A 174 -12.16 9.32 -10.41
N GLU A 175 -12.02 8.96 -9.13
CA GLU A 175 -10.86 9.34 -8.32
C GLU A 175 -9.56 8.76 -8.90
N ALA A 176 -9.55 7.49 -9.29
CA ALA A 176 -8.41 6.84 -9.94
C ALA A 176 -8.03 7.55 -11.25
N TRP A 177 -9.02 7.93 -12.08
CA TRP A 177 -8.77 8.67 -13.30
C TRP A 177 -8.17 10.06 -13.02
N LEU A 178 -8.72 10.79 -12.04
CA LEU A 178 -8.20 12.11 -11.64
C LEU A 178 -6.78 12.02 -11.09
N LYS A 179 -6.48 11.00 -10.29
CA LYS A 179 -5.13 10.70 -9.79
C LYS A 179 -4.17 10.41 -10.93
N CYS A 180 -4.55 9.59 -11.90
CA CYS A 180 -3.71 9.34 -13.08
C CYS A 180 -3.49 10.63 -13.90
N LYS A 181 -4.52 11.45 -14.11
CA LYS A 181 -4.40 12.73 -14.81
C LYS A 181 -3.40 13.65 -14.10
N TYR A 182 -3.45 13.72 -12.78
CA TYR A 182 -2.52 14.51 -11.96
C TYR A 182 -1.08 13.99 -12.07
N MET A 183 -0.88 12.68 -11.95
CA MET A 183 0.46 12.08 -12.00
C MET A 183 1.13 12.18 -13.38
N ARG A 184 0.37 12.36 -14.45
CA ARG A 184 0.93 12.52 -15.81
C ARG A 184 1.83 13.76 -15.91
N GLU A 185 1.51 14.82 -15.18
CA GLU A 185 2.31 16.05 -15.15
C GLU A 185 3.59 15.91 -14.30
N HIS A 186 3.67 14.86 -13.48
CA HIS A 186 4.74 14.58 -12.53
C HIS A 186 5.54 13.31 -12.91
N LEU A 187 5.61 13.01 -14.21
CA LEU A 187 6.32 11.85 -14.72
C LEU A 187 7.83 12.02 -14.56
N GLY A 188 8.50 11.00 -14.03
CA GLY A 188 9.93 11.01 -13.72
C GLY A 188 10.29 11.58 -12.36
N GLU A 189 9.32 12.12 -11.60
CA GLU A 189 9.57 12.60 -10.24
C GLU A 189 9.63 11.45 -9.24
N GLU A 190 10.36 11.68 -8.15
CA GLU A 190 10.52 10.74 -7.05
C GLU A 190 9.61 11.10 -5.88
N TYR A 191 8.98 10.07 -5.30
CA TYR A 191 8.07 10.20 -4.18
C TYR A 191 8.41 9.18 -3.10
N SER A 192 8.17 9.55 -1.84
CA SER A 192 8.10 8.58 -0.75
C SER A 192 6.74 7.89 -0.78
N GLY A 193 6.75 6.58 -0.55
CA GLY A 193 5.54 5.76 -0.53
C GLY A 193 5.64 4.65 0.51
N THR A 194 4.50 4.04 0.77
CA THR A 194 4.39 2.85 1.62
C THR A 194 3.76 1.74 0.81
N VAL A 195 4.31 0.52 0.92
CA VAL A 195 3.74 -0.66 0.26
C VAL A 195 2.35 -0.93 0.84
N SER A 196 1.30 -0.73 0.04
CA SER A 196 -0.10 -1.01 0.38
C SER A 196 -0.48 -2.47 0.15
N GLY A 197 0.15 -3.12 -0.83
CA GLY A 197 -0.18 -4.48 -1.23
C GLY A 197 1.01 -5.19 -1.84
N VAL A 198 1.01 -6.51 -1.70
CA VAL A 198 2.05 -7.38 -2.23
C VAL A 198 1.37 -8.48 -3.03
N ALA A 199 1.84 -8.70 -4.26
CA ALA A 199 1.38 -9.77 -5.12
C ALA A 199 2.57 -10.54 -5.70
N SER A 200 2.32 -11.69 -6.30
CA SER A 200 3.37 -12.49 -6.94
C SER A 200 4.08 -11.77 -8.09
N PHE A 201 3.41 -10.82 -8.74
CA PHE A 201 3.93 -10.08 -9.89
C PHE A 201 4.46 -8.67 -9.55
N GLY A 202 4.35 -8.21 -8.30
CA GLY A 202 4.81 -6.88 -7.94
C GLY A 202 4.31 -6.35 -6.60
N LEU A 203 4.62 -5.07 -6.35
CA LEU A 203 4.24 -4.33 -5.14
C LEU A 203 3.30 -3.20 -5.52
N PHE A 204 2.22 -3.05 -4.77
CA PHE A 204 1.40 -1.85 -4.80
C PHE A 204 1.95 -0.87 -3.78
N VAL A 205 2.25 0.35 -4.23
CA VAL A 205 2.82 1.41 -3.40
C VAL A 205 1.85 2.57 -3.40
N THR A 206 1.47 3.03 -2.21
CA THR A 206 0.71 4.27 -2.03
C THR A 206 1.67 5.40 -1.69
N LEU A 207 1.65 6.46 -2.50
CA LEU A 207 2.46 7.66 -2.26
C LEU A 207 1.99 8.38 -1.00
N GLN A 208 2.94 8.83 -0.20
CA GLN A 208 2.67 9.65 0.98
C GLN A 208 2.10 11.00 0.53
N GLU A 209 1.18 11.55 1.33
CA GLU A 209 0.48 12.84 1.12
C GLU A 209 -0.50 12.86 -0.06
N LEU A 210 -0.16 12.23 -1.20
CA LEU A 210 -0.99 12.21 -2.40
C LEU A 210 -2.03 11.08 -2.40
N TYR A 211 -1.84 10.03 -1.59
CA TYR A 211 -2.71 8.84 -1.54
C TYR A 211 -2.99 8.23 -2.93
N VAL A 212 -1.98 8.31 -3.81
CA VAL A 212 -2.00 7.72 -5.15
C VAL A 212 -1.36 6.35 -5.09
N GLU A 213 -2.05 5.35 -5.61
CA GLU A 213 -1.55 3.98 -5.69
C GLU A 213 -0.98 3.70 -7.09
N GLY A 214 0.15 3.01 -7.12
CA GLY A 214 0.76 2.54 -8.36
C GLY A 214 1.51 1.22 -8.15
N LEU A 215 1.85 0.57 -9.26
CA LEU A 215 2.44 -0.76 -9.28
C LEU A 215 3.93 -0.67 -9.56
N VAL A 216 4.74 -1.27 -8.69
CA VAL A 216 6.13 -1.65 -9.01
C VAL A 216 6.12 -3.10 -9.48
N HIS A 217 6.35 -3.32 -10.77
CA HIS A 217 6.42 -4.66 -11.32
C HIS A 217 7.66 -5.41 -10.79
N ILE A 218 7.57 -6.74 -10.65
CA ILE A 218 8.66 -7.58 -10.09
C ILE A 218 10.00 -7.41 -10.83
N THR A 219 9.96 -7.11 -12.14
CA THR A 219 11.17 -6.87 -12.94
C THR A 219 11.89 -5.56 -12.57
N GLU A 220 11.15 -4.59 -12.04
CA GLU A 220 11.70 -3.30 -11.60
C GLU A 220 12.24 -3.36 -10.15
N LEU A 221 12.01 -4.48 -9.43
CA LEU A 221 12.55 -4.69 -8.08
C LEU A 221 14.03 -5.10 -8.07
N GLY A 222 14.60 -5.44 -9.24
CA GLY A 222 16.02 -5.74 -9.42
C GLY A 222 16.29 -7.07 -10.14
N GLY A 223 17.57 -7.36 -10.36
CA GLY A 223 18.03 -8.58 -11.05
C GLY A 223 18.09 -9.83 -10.18
N GLU A 224 17.14 -10.04 -9.27
CA GLU A 224 17.06 -11.23 -8.44
C GLU A 224 15.68 -11.88 -8.46
N TYR A 225 15.61 -13.13 -8.03
CA TYR A 225 14.36 -13.87 -7.89
C TYR A 225 13.70 -13.52 -6.56
N PHE A 226 12.49 -12.98 -6.63
CA PHE A 226 11.63 -12.75 -5.48
C PHE A 226 10.60 -13.88 -5.36
N ARG A 227 10.48 -14.44 -4.16
CA ARG A 227 9.45 -15.42 -3.81
C ARG A 227 8.37 -14.73 -3.00
N PHE A 228 7.11 -14.92 -3.40
CA PHE A 228 5.96 -14.46 -2.64
C PHE A 228 5.66 -15.43 -1.50
N ASP A 229 5.60 -14.89 -0.28
CA ASP A 229 5.13 -15.59 0.91
C ASP A 229 3.72 -15.11 1.22
N GLU A 230 2.74 -15.97 0.96
CA GLU A 230 1.32 -15.67 1.13
C GLU A 230 0.92 -15.51 2.60
N LEU A 231 1.57 -16.24 3.52
CA LEU A 231 1.26 -16.16 4.95
C LEU A 231 1.76 -14.86 5.56
N ARG A 232 2.93 -14.39 5.13
CA ARG A 232 3.52 -13.13 5.60
C ARG A 232 3.13 -11.92 4.76
N GLN A 233 2.52 -12.15 3.59
CA GLN A 233 2.17 -11.12 2.61
C GLN A 233 3.41 -10.26 2.28
N GLU A 234 4.51 -10.93 1.96
CA GLU A 234 5.80 -10.31 1.64
C GLU A 234 6.42 -10.91 0.36
N LEU A 235 7.14 -10.09 -0.40
CA LEU A 235 8.05 -10.54 -1.44
C LEU A 235 9.47 -10.60 -0.86
N ARG A 236 10.07 -11.79 -0.90
CA ARG A 236 11.40 -12.04 -0.36
C ARG A 236 12.40 -12.38 -1.46
N GLY A 237 13.48 -11.60 -1.55
CA GLY A 237 14.61 -11.87 -2.44
C GLY A 237 15.38 -13.10 -1.98
N GLU A 238 15.60 -14.07 -2.88
CA GLU A 238 16.28 -15.32 -2.56
C GLU A 238 17.76 -15.09 -2.23
N ARG A 239 18.44 -14.26 -3.02
CA ARG A 239 19.87 -14.01 -2.89
C ARG A 239 20.17 -12.92 -1.87
N THR A 240 19.56 -11.74 -2.01
CA THR A 240 19.83 -10.61 -1.09
C THR A 240 19.18 -10.85 0.27
N GLY A 241 18.02 -11.50 0.30
CA GLY A 241 17.19 -11.61 1.51
C GLY A 241 16.40 -10.35 1.82
N ILE A 242 16.34 -9.36 0.91
CA ILE A 242 15.47 -8.19 1.05
C ILE A 242 14.02 -8.66 1.13
N ARG A 243 13.24 -8.01 1.99
CA ARG A 243 11.81 -8.29 2.18
C ARG A 243 11.03 -7.02 1.93
N TYR A 244 10.05 -7.11 1.02
CA TYR A 244 9.05 -6.09 0.80
C TYR A 244 7.73 -6.59 1.36
N ALA A 245 7.41 -6.15 2.58
CA ALA A 245 6.13 -6.43 3.23
C ALA A 245 5.22 -5.20 3.15
N ILE A 246 3.92 -5.43 3.36
CA ILE A 246 2.96 -4.34 3.54
C ILE A 246 3.42 -3.42 4.68
N GLY A 247 3.32 -2.11 4.50
CA GLY A 247 3.83 -1.11 5.46
C GLY A 247 5.30 -0.75 5.27
N THR A 248 6.04 -1.43 4.39
CA THR A 248 7.44 -1.06 4.09
C THR A 248 7.48 0.30 3.40
N LYS A 249 8.26 1.23 3.96
CA LYS A 249 8.52 2.54 3.33
C LYS A 249 9.52 2.37 2.20
N VAL A 250 9.17 2.92 1.04
CA VAL A 250 9.95 2.84 -0.19
C VAL A 250 10.01 4.20 -0.88
N ARG A 251 11.08 4.43 -1.65
CA ARG A 251 11.18 5.56 -2.58
C ARG A 251 10.90 5.04 -3.98
N VAL A 252 9.99 5.70 -4.68
CA VAL A 252 9.57 5.30 -6.03
C VAL A 252 9.62 6.47 -6.98
N GLN A 253 10.00 6.20 -8.22
CA GLN A 253 9.93 7.14 -9.33
C GLN A 253 8.74 6.81 -10.21
N VAL A 254 8.01 7.83 -10.65
CA VAL A 254 6.92 7.70 -11.61
C VAL A 254 7.52 7.35 -12.98
N SER A 255 7.35 6.09 -13.42
CA SER A 255 7.92 5.61 -14.68
C SER A 255 6.96 5.85 -15.85
N ARG A 256 5.70 5.46 -15.67
CA ARG A 256 4.67 5.56 -16.70
C ARG A 256 3.31 5.79 -16.08
N VAL A 257 2.47 6.54 -16.78
CA VAL A 257 1.06 6.74 -16.44
C VAL A 257 0.21 6.39 -17.65
N ASP A 258 -0.76 5.51 -17.45
CA ASP A 258 -1.73 5.09 -18.46
C ASP A 258 -3.13 5.57 -18.05
N LEU A 259 -3.66 6.54 -18.78
CA LEU A 259 -4.97 7.13 -18.50
C LEU A 259 -6.13 6.22 -18.89
N ASP A 260 -5.95 5.38 -19.91
CA ASP A 260 -6.98 4.49 -20.41
C ASP A 260 -7.13 3.29 -19.47
N ALA A 261 -6.01 2.72 -19.06
CA ALA A 261 -5.98 1.64 -18.07
C ALA A 261 -6.18 2.15 -16.63
N ARG A 262 -6.07 3.47 -16.39
CA ARG A 262 -6.06 4.11 -15.05
C ARG A 262 -4.99 3.49 -14.14
N LYS A 263 -3.81 3.25 -14.71
CA LYS A 263 -2.67 2.60 -14.04
C LYS A 263 -1.47 3.53 -14.01
N ILE A 264 -0.74 3.45 -12.91
CA ILE A 264 0.51 4.17 -12.71
C ILE A 264 1.57 3.12 -12.41
N ASP A 265 2.62 3.11 -13.21
CA ASP A 265 3.77 2.24 -13.02
C ASP A 265 4.89 3.02 -12.33
N PHE A 266 5.42 2.40 -11.29
CA PHE A 266 6.51 2.91 -10.49
C PHE A 266 7.77 2.08 -10.71
N ARG A 267 8.91 2.76 -10.64
CA ARG A 267 10.22 2.12 -10.50
C ARG A 267 10.72 2.36 -9.09
N LEU A 268 11.31 1.33 -8.47
CA LEU A 268 11.93 1.49 -7.16
C LEU A 268 13.24 2.29 -7.32
N VAL A 269 13.41 3.34 -6.51
CA VAL A 269 14.65 4.09 -6.45
C VAL A 269 15.42 3.62 -5.22
N ASP A 270 16.58 3.00 -5.45
CA ASP A 270 17.45 2.53 -4.38
C ASP A 270 18.33 3.70 -3.92
N GLU A 271 17.86 4.43 -2.92
CA GLU A 271 18.74 5.32 -2.18
C GLU A 271 19.58 4.51 -1.19
N ASP A 272 20.88 4.48 -1.45
CA ASP A 272 21.93 4.07 -0.53
C ASP A 272 21.83 2.64 0.02
N GLY A 273 21.17 1.72 -0.70
CA GLY A 273 21.11 0.31 -0.33
C GLY A 273 20.61 0.10 1.09
N ALA A 274 19.76 0.98 1.62
CA ALA A 274 19.32 0.94 3.01
C ALA A 274 18.58 -0.37 3.33
N LEU A 275 17.78 -0.86 2.39
CA LEU A 275 17.12 -2.17 2.45
C LEU A 275 18.13 -3.32 2.36
N LEU A 276 19.11 -3.22 1.47
CA LEU A 276 20.20 -4.20 1.34
C LEU A 276 21.07 -4.25 2.61
N ALA A 277 21.37 -3.10 3.22
CA ALA A 277 22.13 -2.96 4.45
C ALA A 277 21.35 -3.41 5.69
N ARG A 278 20.02 -3.28 5.69
CA ARG A 278 19.14 -3.86 6.71
C ARG A 278 19.05 -5.38 6.55
N ALA A 279 18.90 -5.89 5.33
CA ALA A 279 18.92 -7.33 5.04
C ALA A 279 20.26 -8.00 5.40
N LEU A 280 21.39 -7.32 5.12
CA LEU A 280 22.73 -7.77 5.51
C LEU A 280 22.96 -7.76 7.04
N ARG A 281 22.32 -6.82 7.77
CA ARG A 281 22.30 -6.80 9.24
C ARG A 281 21.49 -7.95 9.82
N ASP A 282 20.28 -8.19 9.29
CA ASP A 282 19.42 -9.30 9.73
C ASP A 282 20.03 -10.68 9.45
N LYS A 283 20.86 -10.81 8.40
CA LYS A 283 21.63 -12.04 8.11
C LYS A 283 22.94 -12.16 8.93
N GLY A 284 23.25 -11.23 9.83
CA GLY A 284 24.49 -11.25 10.63
C GLY A 284 25.78 -11.04 9.81
N MET A 285 25.66 -10.59 8.56
CA MET A 285 26.78 -10.40 7.61
C MET A 285 27.22 -8.94 7.51
N ALA A 286 26.64 -8.04 8.32
CA ALA A 286 27.06 -6.65 8.39
C ALA A 286 28.43 -6.50 9.07
N PRO A 287 29.34 -5.67 8.53
CA PRO A 287 30.58 -5.37 9.22
C PRO A 287 30.26 -4.62 10.52
N SER A 288 30.74 -5.14 11.66
CA SER A 288 30.66 -4.47 12.96
C SER A 288 31.05 -2.98 12.83
N PRO A 289 30.38 -2.06 13.55
CA PRO A 289 30.71 -0.63 13.52
C PRO A 289 32.20 -0.36 13.81
N ALA A 290 32.86 -1.24 14.57
CA ALA A 290 34.31 -1.20 14.80
C ALA A 290 35.17 -1.51 13.55
N LYS A 291 34.68 -2.37 12.65
CA LYS A 291 35.33 -2.68 11.36
C LYS A 291 35.07 -1.60 10.31
N ALA A 292 33.88 -0.98 10.31
CA ALA A 292 33.57 0.16 9.44
C ALA A 292 34.42 1.40 9.79
N ALA A 293 34.58 1.71 11.08
CA ALA A 293 35.46 2.78 11.55
C ALA A 293 36.93 2.53 11.21
N LYS A 294 37.43 1.29 11.35
CA LYS A 294 38.80 0.92 10.93
C LYS A 294 39.01 0.98 9.42
N LYS A 295 37.99 0.67 8.62
CA LYS A 295 38.08 0.74 7.15
C LYS A 295 38.03 2.19 6.64
N ALA A 296 37.24 3.05 7.29
CA ALA A 296 37.24 4.49 7.04
C ALA A 296 38.58 5.14 7.43
N ALA A 297 39.11 4.84 8.62
CA ALA A 297 40.41 5.35 9.07
C ALA A 297 41.59 4.87 8.20
N ARG A 298 41.54 3.64 7.67
CA ARG A 298 42.57 3.11 6.76
C ARG A 298 42.52 3.75 5.36
N LYS A 299 41.32 4.11 4.89
CA LYS A 299 41.12 4.80 3.60
C LYS A 299 41.56 6.26 3.67
N GLN A 300 41.37 6.91 4.83
CA GLN A 300 41.86 8.27 5.10
C GLN A 300 43.40 8.30 5.15
N ARG A 301 44.04 7.38 5.90
CA ARG A 301 45.51 7.28 5.94
C ARG A 301 46.16 7.00 4.59
N GLN A 302 45.55 6.17 3.73
CA GLN A 302 46.05 5.92 2.37
C GLN A 302 45.86 7.11 1.42
N GLY A 303 44.82 7.93 1.63
CA GLY A 303 44.62 9.18 0.90
C GLY A 303 45.65 10.24 1.30
N ASP A 304 45.96 10.34 2.59
CA ASP A 304 46.93 11.30 3.12
C ASP A 304 48.37 10.95 2.72
N GLU A 305 48.74 9.66 2.69
CA GLU A 305 50.06 9.20 2.20
C GLU A 305 50.22 9.42 0.68
N ALA A 306 49.15 9.19 -0.11
CA ALA A 306 49.17 9.46 -1.55
C ALA A 306 49.24 10.97 -1.87
N GLY A 307 48.55 11.81 -1.08
CA GLY A 307 48.64 13.27 -1.18
C GLY A 307 50.00 13.83 -0.78
N ALA A 308 50.62 13.27 0.26
CA ALA A 308 51.97 13.63 0.69
C ALA A 308 53.05 13.22 -0.33
N ALA A 309 52.92 12.05 -0.95
CA ALA A 309 53.82 11.59 -2.01
C ALA A 309 53.71 12.46 -3.29
N ALA A 310 52.49 12.86 -3.68
CA ALA A 310 52.27 13.76 -4.81
C ALA A 310 52.81 15.18 -4.55
N ALA A 311 52.68 15.69 -3.31
CA ALA A 311 53.23 16.98 -2.91
C ALA A 311 54.77 17.00 -2.84
N LEU A 312 55.41 15.86 -2.50
CA LEU A 312 56.86 15.72 -2.50
C LEU A 312 57.44 15.69 -3.93
N GLN A 313 56.77 14.99 -4.87
CA GLN A 313 57.18 14.95 -6.28
C GLN A 313 57.01 16.31 -6.97
N ALA A 314 55.96 17.07 -6.64
CA ALA A 314 55.75 18.43 -7.17
C ALA A 314 56.83 19.43 -6.66
N ARG A 315 57.36 19.24 -5.45
CA ARG A 315 58.45 20.07 -4.90
C ARG A 315 59.83 19.77 -5.47
N GLN A 316 60.07 18.54 -5.95
CA GLN A 316 61.35 18.17 -6.57
C GLN A 316 61.46 18.55 -8.06
N GLY A 317 60.33 18.72 -8.77
CA GLY A 317 60.31 19.20 -10.16
C GLY A 317 60.59 20.70 -10.34
N GLY A 318 60.50 21.51 -9.28
CA GLY A 318 60.63 22.97 -9.33
C GLY A 318 62.05 23.54 -9.23
N LYS A 319 63.09 22.71 -9.05
CA LYS A 319 64.48 23.17 -8.84
C LYS A 319 65.44 23.01 -10.03
N ALA A 320 64.97 22.53 -11.18
CA ALA A 320 65.81 22.35 -12.38
C ALA A 320 65.67 23.45 -13.46
N ALA A 321 64.91 24.53 -13.21
CA ALA A 321 64.70 25.59 -14.18
C ALA A 321 64.90 26.99 -13.58
N LYS A 322 66.08 27.27 -13.01
CA LYS A 322 66.45 28.66 -12.67
C LYS A 322 67.94 28.98 -12.54
N ILE A 323 68.83 28.21 -13.16
CA ILE A 323 70.26 28.58 -13.29
C ILE A 323 70.73 28.28 -14.71
N ALA A 324 70.33 29.12 -15.65
CA ALA A 324 71.04 29.35 -16.92
C ALA A 324 70.32 30.50 -17.65
N ARG A 325 70.71 31.74 -17.34
CA ARG A 325 70.75 32.91 -18.25
C ARG A 325 70.94 34.19 -17.46
N HIS A 326 72.19 34.57 -17.25
CA HIS A 326 72.63 35.97 -17.26
C HIS A 326 74.14 36.03 -17.55
N ALA A 327 74.56 37.12 -18.23
CA ALA A 327 75.87 37.43 -18.83
C ALA A 327 76.07 36.80 -20.23
N GLN A 328 76.31 37.48 -21.35
CA GLN A 328 76.62 38.87 -21.78
C GLN A 328 76.06 38.98 -23.24
N GLY A 329 75.64 40.12 -23.79
CA GLY A 329 76.48 41.23 -24.25
C GLY A 329 75.83 41.89 -25.47
N ALA A 330 75.99 43.20 -25.61
CA ALA A 330 75.27 44.09 -26.51
C ALA A 330 75.78 44.09 -27.98
N ARG A 331 74.86 44.35 -28.94
CA ARG A 331 74.95 45.40 -30.00
C ARG A 331 73.80 45.27 -31.03
N LYS A 332 73.23 46.42 -31.43
CA LYS A 332 72.33 46.70 -32.58
C LYS A 332 73.20 47.20 -33.78
N PRO A 333 72.69 47.56 -35.00
CA PRO A 333 71.30 47.64 -35.52
C PRO A 333 71.08 47.14 -36.99
N GLY A 334 69.83 47.21 -37.48
CA GLY A 334 69.42 47.27 -38.91
C GLY A 334 68.95 45.91 -39.49
N ASP A 335 67.90 45.75 -40.29
CA ASP A 335 67.14 46.67 -41.16
C ASP A 335 65.74 46.06 -41.49
N LYS A 336 64.78 46.94 -41.81
CA LYS A 336 63.57 46.82 -42.69
C LYS A 336 62.80 45.48 -42.80
N SER A 337 61.53 45.43 -42.37
CA SER A 337 60.31 45.91 -43.06
C SER A 337 59.70 44.93 -44.09
N ALA A 338 58.48 44.45 -43.82
CA ALA A 338 57.33 44.33 -44.75
C ALA A 338 56.24 43.49 -44.06
N LYS A 339 55.18 44.10 -43.53
CA LYS A 339 53.91 44.49 -44.17
C LYS A 339 52.92 43.34 -44.37
N LYS A 340 51.76 43.57 -43.73
CA LYS A 340 50.37 43.19 -44.11
C LYS A 340 50.06 41.70 -44.01
N GLY A 341 48.88 41.29 -43.57
CA GLY A 341 47.63 41.96 -43.22
C GLY A 341 46.75 40.92 -42.51
N ARG A 342 45.79 41.36 -41.68
CA ARG A 342 44.34 41.34 -41.98
C ARG A 342 43.84 39.94 -42.40
N SER A 343 42.73 39.41 -41.91
CA SER A 343 41.71 39.83 -40.95
C SER A 343 40.66 38.74 -40.99
N ARG A 344 39.89 38.59 -39.91
CA ARG A 344 38.47 38.17 -39.92
C ARG A 344 38.26 36.70 -40.35
N ARG A 345 37.27 35.99 -39.82
CA ARG A 345 35.99 36.44 -39.29
C ARG A 345 35.47 35.39 -38.32
#